data_AF-A0A4Q3I4A0-F1
#
_entry.id   AF-A0A4Q3I4A0-F1
#
_cell.length_a   1.000
_cell.length_b   1.000
_cell.length_c   1.000
_cell.angle_alpha   90.00
_cell.angle_beta   90.00
_cell.angle_gamma   90.00
#
_symmetry.space_group_name_H-M   'P 1'
#
loop_
_entity.id
_entity.type
_entity.pdbx_description
1 polymer ?
#
loop_
_entity_poly.entity_id
_entity_poly.type
_entity_poly.pdbx_seq_one_letter_code
_entity_poly.pdbx_strand_id
1 'polypeptide(L)'
;MPPALTSITDDAKIALDNLADRASNLVNPSMRLGVTGLSRAGKTVFISSLVHNLLNGGRLPLFEAMRSGRVSQARLEQQPDDAIPRFQYEDHIDALVRERIWPDSTRAISELRVTLEYQSASGWNRMFSRGRLSIDIVDYPGEWLLDLPLLAQDYETFSRNTVDLARTGIRAELSKDWLSFASGIDMDAPADEGTARRLAESFAAYLKACKS
;
A
#
# COMPACT_ATOMS: atom_id res chain seq x y z
N MET A 1 -32.22 -0.86 -17.82
CA MET A 1 -31.44 -0.83 -19.09
C MET A 1 -31.51 0.61 -19.59
N PRO A 2 -30.43 1.42 -19.58
CA PRO A 2 -29.13 1.24 -20.27
C PRO A 2 -27.92 1.70 -19.37
N PRO A 3 -26.66 1.91 -19.84
CA PRO A 3 -25.99 1.53 -21.09
C PRO A 3 -24.81 0.54 -20.88
N ALA A 4 -24.63 -0.41 -21.81
CA ALA A 4 -23.59 -1.46 -21.77
C ALA A 4 -22.39 -1.19 -22.70
N LEU A 5 -22.15 0.08 -23.06
CA LEU A 5 -21.11 0.46 -24.02
C LEU A 5 -19.79 0.89 -23.36
N THR A 6 -19.82 1.31 -22.10
CA THR A 6 -18.62 1.68 -21.34
C THR A 6 -17.82 0.47 -20.85
N SER A 7 -18.50 -0.62 -20.47
CA SER A 7 -17.82 -1.82 -19.95
C SER A 7 -16.98 -2.53 -20.99
N ILE A 8 -17.45 -2.63 -22.25
CA ILE A 8 -16.73 -3.35 -23.31
C ILE A 8 -15.44 -2.61 -23.71
N THR A 9 -15.47 -1.28 -23.69
CA THR A 9 -14.27 -0.47 -23.95
C THR A 9 -13.27 -0.52 -22.81
N ASP A 10 -13.75 -0.60 -21.56
CA ASP A 10 -12.89 -0.71 -20.38
C ASP A 10 -12.30 -2.13 -20.27
N ASP A 11 -13.09 -3.17 -20.48
CA ASP A 11 -12.65 -4.57 -20.50
C ASP A 11 -11.62 -4.81 -21.62
N ALA A 12 -11.82 -4.21 -22.80
CA ALA A 12 -10.87 -4.29 -23.91
C ALA A 12 -9.57 -3.53 -23.64
N LYS A 13 -9.65 -2.36 -22.98
CA LYS A 13 -8.46 -1.62 -22.51
C LYS A 13 -7.69 -2.41 -21.46
N ILE A 14 -8.38 -2.93 -20.44
CA ILE A 14 -7.78 -3.73 -19.37
C ILE A 14 -7.13 -4.99 -19.95
N ALA A 15 -7.76 -5.67 -20.92
CA ALA A 15 -7.18 -6.82 -21.59
C ALA A 15 -5.94 -6.46 -22.43
N LEU A 16 -5.96 -5.32 -23.11
CA LEU A 16 -4.84 -4.83 -23.90
C LEU A 16 -3.67 -4.38 -23.02
N ASP A 17 -3.94 -3.68 -21.92
CA ASP A 17 -2.96 -3.24 -20.93
C ASP A 17 -2.30 -4.46 -20.26
N ASN A 18 -3.09 -5.47 -19.86
CA ASN A 18 -2.55 -6.73 -19.34
C ASN A 18 -1.69 -7.50 -20.36
N LEU A 19 -2.00 -7.42 -21.65
CA LEU A 19 -1.21 -8.05 -22.72
C LEU A 19 0.08 -7.26 -23.01
N ALA A 20 0.02 -5.92 -23.00
CA ALA A 20 1.17 -5.04 -23.14
C ALA A 20 2.12 -5.18 -21.95
N ASP A 21 1.60 -5.27 -20.72
CA ASP A 21 2.36 -5.58 -19.51
C ASP A 21 3.01 -6.97 -19.60
N ARG A 22 2.31 -7.98 -20.11
CA ARG A 22 2.92 -9.31 -20.33
C ARG A 22 4.00 -9.30 -21.42
N ALA A 23 3.82 -8.55 -22.50
CA ALA A 23 4.80 -8.44 -23.58
C ALA A 23 6.05 -7.65 -23.17
N SER A 24 5.88 -6.56 -22.41
CA SER A 24 7.01 -5.80 -21.86
C SER A 24 7.78 -6.61 -20.82
N ASN A 25 7.10 -7.41 -20.00
CA ASN A 25 7.71 -8.36 -19.06
C ASN A 25 8.56 -9.46 -19.72
N LEU A 26 8.33 -9.78 -20.99
CA LEU A 26 9.15 -10.74 -21.73
C LEU A 26 10.49 -10.14 -22.20
N VAL A 27 10.60 -8.81 -22.30
CA VAL A 27 11.80 -8.09 -22.76
C VAL A 27 12.56 -7.44 -21.59
N ASN A 28 11.84 -6.87 -20.64
CA ASN A 28 12.36 -6.37 -19.37
C ASN A 28 11.49 -6.95 -18.24
N PRO A 29 11.88 -8.07 -17.61
CA PRO A 29 11.11 -8.64 -16.53
C PRO A 29 10.90 -7.59 -15.43
N SER A 30 9.64 -7.42 -15.03
CA SER A 30 9.26 -6.58 -13.90
C SER A 30 8.67 -7.43 -12.78
N MET A 31 8.94 -7.01 -11.54
CA MET A 31 8.41 -7.59 -10.32
C MET A 31 7.79 -6.47 -9.50
N ARG A 32 6.56 -6.69 -9.02
CA ARG A 32 5.91 -5.78 -8.07
C ARG A 32 6.08 -6.31 -6.64
N LEU A 33 6.65 -5.49 -5.77
CA LEU A 33 6.86 -5.75 -4.36
C LEU A 33 5.94 -4.84 -3.54
N GLY A 34 4.86 -5.41 -3.01
CA GLY A 34 4.02 -4.73 -2.04
C GLY A 34 4.68 -4.69 -0.67
N VAL A 35 4.86 -3.51 -0.10
CA VAL A 35 5.36 -3.29 1.26
C VAL A 35 4.23 -2.73 2.11
N THR A 36 3.91 -3.44 3.19
CA THR A 36 2.80 -3.09 4.06
C THR A 36 3.11 -3.41 5.52
N GLY A 37 2.20 -3.01 6.40
CA GLY A 37 2.35 -3.02 7.85
C GLY A 37 1.58 -1.87 8.48
N LEU A 38 1.22 -2.05 9.76
CA LEU A 38 0.51 -1.03 10.54
C LEU A 38 1.29 0.30 10.58
N SER A 39 0.59 1.38 10.91
CA SER A 39 1.19 2.69 11.12
C SER A 39 2.39 2.59 12.07
N ARG A 40 3.49 3.25 11.68
CA ARG A 40 4.79 3.25 12.38
C ARG A 40 5.51 1.88 12.47
N ALA A 41 5.13 0.88 11.68
CA ALA A 41 5.88 -0.38 11.58
C ALA A 41 7.27 -0.24 10.90
N GLY A 42 7.64 0.96 10.43
CA GLY A 42 8.96 1.22 9.83
C GLY A 42 9.05 0.99 8.32
N LYS A 43 7.93 0.91 7.60
CA LYS A 43 7.87 0.72 6.13
C LYS A 43 8.75 1.72 5.36
N THR A 44 8.60 3.00 5.65
CA THR A 44 9.36 4.09 5.02
C THR A 44 10.86 3.90 5.21
N VAL A 45 11.29 3.61 6.44
CA VAL A 45 12.71 3.35 6.76
C VAL A 45 13.22 2.10 6.04
N PHE A 46 12.41 1.03 6.02
CA PHE A 46 12.75 -0.20 5.33
C PHE A 46 12.97 0.03 3.83
N ILE A 47 12.02 0.69 3.15
CA ILE A 47 12.11 0.97 1.72
C ILE A 47 13.30 1.88 1.43
N SER A 48 13.43 3.00 2.15
CA SER A 48 14.55 3.94 1.94
C SER A 48 15.90 3.25 2.14
N SER A 49 16.08 2.47 3.21
CA SER A 49 17.33 1.75 3.45
C SER A 49 17.61 0.67 2.41
N LEU A 50 16.59 -0.10 1.99
CA LEU A 50 16.73 -1.11 0.94
C LEU A 50 17.17 -0.47 -0.37
N VAL A 51 16.45 0.54 -0.83
CA VAL A 51 16.72 1.26 -2.09
C VAL A 51 18.10 1.90 -2.04
N HIS A 52 18.45 2.56 -0.93
CA HIS A 52 19.74 3.19 -0.76
C HIS A 52 20.90 2.18 -0.84
N ASN A 53 20.77 1.01 -0.20
CA ASN A 53 21.79 -0.03 -0.27
C ASN A 53 21.90 -0.63 -1.68
N LEU A 54 20.80 -0.78 -2.42
CA LEU A 54 20.84 -1.24 -3.81
C LEU A 54 21.56 -0.25 -4.71
N LEU A 55 21.21 1.05 -4.63
CA LEU A 55 21.77 2.10 -5.48
C LEU A 55 23.26 2.36 -5.21
N ASN A 56 23.69 2.28 -3.94
CA ASN A 56 25.05 2.65 -3.53
C ASN A 56 25.98 1.44 -3.31
N GLY A 57 25.56 0.23 -3.68
CA GLY A 57 26.38 -0.96 -3.50
C GLY A 57 26.67 -1.28 -2.03
N GLY A 58 25.67 -1.08 -1.17
CA GLY A 58 25.75 -1.37 0.26
C GLY A 58 26.08 -2.84 0.55
N ARG A 59 26.53 -3.11 1.78
CA ARG A 59 26.90 -4.48 2.20
C ARG A 59 25.64 -5.32 2.41
N LEU A 60 25.27 -6.10 1.39
CA LEU A 60 24.15 -7.04 1.41
C LEU A 60 24.65 -8.51 1.41
N PRO A 61 25.23 -9.01 2.52
CA PRO A 61 25.92 -10.32 2.55
C PRO A 61 24.98 -11.51 2.34
N LEU A 62 23.69 -11.34 2.67
CA LEU A 62 22.65 -12.35 2.47
C LEU A 62 22.05 -12.29 1.06
N PHE A 63 22.31 -11.23 0.29
CA PHE A 63 21.84 -11.12 -1.08
C PHE A 63 22.90 -11.63 -2.04
N GLU A 64 22.83 -12.92 -2.39
CA GLU A 64 23.85 -13.61 -3.16
C GLU A 64 24.21 -12.91 -4.47
N ALA A 65 23.23 -12.36 -5.21
CA ALA A 65 23.46 -11.68 -6.47
C ALA A 65 24.35 -10.43 -6.33
N MET A 66 24.18 -9.67 -5.24
CA MET A 66 25.06 -8.54 -4.90
C MET A 66 26.40 -9.03 -4.36
N ARG A 67 26.39 -10.01 -3.44
CA ARG A 67 27.61 -10.59 -2.85
C ARG A 67 28.56 -11.17 -3.89
N SER A 68 28.01 -11.85 -4.91
CA SER A 68 28.79 -12.48 -5.98
C SER A 68 29.19 -11.50 -7.10
N GLY A 69 28.87 -10.20 -6.96
CA GLY A 69 29.14 -9.19 -7.99
C GLY A 69 28.34 -9.38 -9.29
N ARG A 70 27.23 -10.13 -9.27
CA ARG A 70 26.40 -10.36 -10.45
C ARG A 70 25.53 -9.15 -10.79
N VAL A 71 25.13 -8.37 -9.79
CA VAL A 71 24.46 -7.09 -10.01
C VAL A 71 25.52 -6.05 -10.36
N SER A 72 25.44 -5.56 -11.58
CA SER A 72 26.38 -4.59 -12.15
C SER A 72 25.97 -3.14 -11.90
N GLN A 73 24.68 -2.86 -11.82
CA GLN A 73 24.14 -1.52 -11.57
C GLN A 73 22.74 -1.62 -10.98
N ALA A 74 22.40 -0.67 -10.12
CA ALA A 74 21.03 -0.36 -9.72
C ALA A 74 20.76 1.12 -9.99
N ARG A 75 19.58 1.45 -10.52
CA ARG A 75 19.17 2.84 -10.74
C ARG A 75 17.68 3.02 -10.50
N LEU A 76 17.28 4.24 -10.14
CA LEU A 76 15.88 4.64 -10.14
C LEU A 76 15.44 4.88 -11.59
N GLU A 77 14.28 4.36 -11.96
CA GLU A 77 13.62 4.65 -13.24
C GLU A 77 12.25 5.27 -12.99
N GLN A 78 11.63 5.79 -14.05
CA GLN A 78 10.26 6.29 -13.98
C GLN A 78 9.33 5.17 -13.53
N GLN A 79 8.43 5.52 -12.62
CA GLN A 79 7.42 4.62 -12.11
C GLN A 79 6.39 4.29 -13.20
N PRO A 80 5.70 3.14 -13.12
CA PRO A 80 4.73 2.75 -14.13
C PRO A 80 3.43 3.57 -14.11
N ASP A 81 2.97 4.03 -12.94
CA ASP A 81 1.67 4.65 -12.78
C ASP A 81 1.78 6.09 -12.27
N ASP A 82 1.61 7.06 -13.17
CA ASP A 82 1.66 8.49 -12.83
C ASP A 82 0.48 8.96 -11.96
N ALA A 83 -0.58 8.16 -11.79
CA ALA A 83 -1.68 8.47 -10.89
C ALA A 83 -1.34 8.17 -9.42
N ILE A 84 -0.33 7.33 -9.16
CA ILE A 84 0.14 7.01 -7.81
C ILE A 84 1.24 7.99 -7.40
N PRO A 85 1.22 8.58 -6.21
CA PRO A 85 2.31 9.42 -5.75
C PRO A 85 3.67 8.70 -5.73
N ARG A 86 4.72 9.35 -6.22
CA ARG A 86 6.09 8.82 -6.12
C ARG A 86 6.53 8.74 -4.67
N PHE A 87 7.18 7.65 -4.30
CA PHE A 87 7.87 7.51 -3.01
C PHE A 87 9.03 8.53 -2.94
N GLN A 88 9.04 9.36 -1.92
CA GLN A 88 10.00 10.46 -1.72
C GLN A 88 11.35 9.95 -1.20
N TYR A 89 11.99 9.08 -1.96
CA TYR A 89 13.24 8.41 -1.58
C TYR A 89 14.32 9.42 -1.17
N GLU A 90 14.51 10.49 -1.94
CA GLU A 90 15.53 11.51 -1.71
C GLU A 90 15.32 12.19 -0.34
N ASP A 91 14.11 12.70 -0.10
CA ASP A 91 13.77 13.40 1.15
C ASP A 91 13.91 12.48 2.36
N HIS A 92 13.49 11.22 2.25
CA HIS A 92 13.60 10.25 3.33
C HIS A 92 15.06 9.88 3.64
N ILE A 93 15.93 9.81 2.63
CA ILE A 93 17.37 9.56 2.86
C ILE A 93 18.06 10.78 3.46
N ASP A 94 17.73 11.99 3.01
CA ASP A 94 18.26 13.20 3.62
C ASP A 94 17.84 13.32 5.09
N ALA A 95 16.59 13.02 5.41
CA ALA A 95 16.10 12.94 6.80
C ALA A 95 16.90 11.93 7.65
N LEU A 96 17.12 10.71 7.12
CA LEU A 96 17.82 9.64 7.84
C LEU A 96 19.33 9.88 7.99
N VAL A 97 20.01 10.32 6.92
CA VAL A 97 21.47 10.39 6.84
C VAL A 97 22.00 11.75 7.26
N ARG A 98 21.37 12.84 6.81
CA ARG A 98 21.82 14.21 7.09
C ARG A 98 21.25 14.73 8.39
N GLU A 99 19.92 14.72 8.50
CA GLU A 99 19.21 15.31 9.64
C GLU A 99 19.17 14.39 10.85
N ARG A 100 19.35 13.07 10.62
CA ARG A 100 19.32 12.01 11.65
C ARG A 100 17.98 11.96 12.38
N ILE A 101 16.89 12.21 11.66
CA ILE A 101 15.52 12.10 12.15
C ILE A 101 14.80 10.95 11.44
N TRP A 102 13.78 10.41 12.09
CA TRP A 102 12.91 9.42 11.45
C TRP A 102 11.98 10.14 10.45
N PRO A 103 11.90 9.67 9.20
CA PRO A 103 11.00 10.26 8.21
C PRO A 103 9.54 10.05 8.60
N ASP A 104 8.68 10.95 8.15
CA ASP A 104 7.25 10.87 8.37
C ASP A 104 6.68 9.55 7.83
N SER A 105 5.73 8.97 8.57
CA SER A 105 5.02 7.78 8.11
C SER A 105 4.17 8.12 6.88
N THR A 106 4.27 7.28 5.86
CA THR A 106 3.44 7.34 4.66
C THR A 106 1.97 7.25 5.03
N ARG A 107 1.19 8.29 4.68
CA ARG A 107 -0.27 8.37 4.94
C ARG A 107 -1.11 7.93 3.75
N ALA A 108 -0.50 7.78 2.59
CA ALA A 108 -1.12 7.39 1.33
C ALA A 108 -0.27 6.33 0.63
N ILE A 109 -0.86 5.66 -0.36
CA ILE A 109 -0.12 4.77 -1.26
C ILE A 109 0.97 5.55 -2.00
N SER A 110 2.14 4.95 -2.16
CA SER A 110 3.21 5.51 -2.98
C SER A 110 4.03 4.42 -3.65
N GLU A 111 4.68 4.76 -4.77
CA GLU A 111 5.47 3.79 -5.52
C GLU A 111 6.83 4.32 -5.98
N LEU A 112 7.77 3.41 -6.23
CA LEU A 112 8.99 3.70 -6.97
C LEU A 112 9.44 2.50 -7.79
N ARG A 113 10.23 2.76 -8.83
CA ARG A 113 10.87 1.72 -9.64
C ARG A 113 12.38 1.72 -9.45
N VAL A 114 12.93 0.56 -9.10
CA VAL A 114 14.37 0.28 -9.11
C VAL A 114 14.68 -0.72 -10.20
N THR A 115 15.56 -0.37 -11.13
CA THR A 115 16.01 -1.29 -12.18
C THR A 115 17.41 -1.81 -11.85
N LEU A 116 17.54 -3.14 -11.78
CA LEU A 116 18.78 -3.85 -11.55
C LEU A 116 19.31 -4.41 -12.88
N GLU A 117 20.55 -4.09 -13.22
CA GLU A 117 21.28 -4.74 -14.30
C GLU A 117 22.12 -5.88 -13.74
N TYR A 118 21.91 -7.10 -14.20
CA TYR A 118 22.57 -8.29 -13.67
C TYR A 118 23.13 -9.22 -14.74
N GLN A 119 24.11 -10.03 -14.35
CA GLN A 119 24.66 -11.11 -15.16
C GLN A 119 23.98 -12.45 -14.79
N SER A 120 23.51 -13.18 -15.80
CA SER A 120 22.84 -14.47 -15.59
C SER A 120 23.78 -15.50 -14.95
N ALA A 121 23.24 -16.32 -14.04
CA ALA A 121 23.98 -17.38 -13.33
C ALA A 121 24.26 -18.61 -14.19
N SER A 122 23.48 -18.82 -15.26
CA SER A 122 23.53 -20.03 -16.07
C SER A 122 24.74 -20.04 -17.01
N GLY A 123 25.61 -21.06 -16.87
CA GLY A 123 26.83 -21.23 -17.66
C GLY A 123 26.62 -21.35 -19.18
N TRP A 124 25.38 -21.57 -19.64
CA TRP A 124 24.96 -21.57 -21.04
C TRP A 124 24.64 -20.16 -21.60
N ASN A 125 24.48 -19.15 -20.75
CA ASN A 125 24.14 -17.77 -21.14
C ASN A 125 25.35 -16.83 -21.17
N ARG A 126 26.59 -17.33 -21.19
CA ARG A 126 27.76 -16.45 -21.46
C ARG A 126 27.69 -15.72 -22.81
N MET A 127 26.76 -16.13 -23.69
CA MET A 127 26.45 -15.48 -24.97
C MET A 127 25.21 -14.55 -24.93
N PHE A 128 24.41 -14.56 -23.86
CA PHE A 128 23.21 -13.71 -23.74
C PHE A 128 23.48 -12.48 -22.84
N SER A 129 23.06 -11.32 -23.34
CA SER A 129 23.24 -9.97 -22.79
C SER A 129 22.93 -9.80 -21.30
N ARG A 130 23.46 -8.71 -20.71
CA ARG A 130 23.10 -8.20 -19.38
C ARG A 130 21.57 -8.22 -19.23
N GLY A 131 21.07 -8.91 -18.22
CA GLY A 131 19.65 -8.92 -17.89
C GLY A 131 19.27 -7.64 -17.16
N ARG A 132 18.05 -7.14 -17.38
CA ARG A 132 17.45 -6.05 -16.61
C ARG A 132 16.27 -6.60 -15.83
N LEU A 133 16.18 -6.29 -14.56
CA LEU A 133 15.01 -6.57 -13.72
C LEU A 133 14.51 -5.26 -13.13
N SER A 134 13.28 -4.88 -13.46
CA SER A 134 12.62 -3.73 -12.86
C SER A 134 11.82 -4.18 -11.64
N ILE A 135 12.00 -3.50 -10.51
CA ILE A 135 11.30 -3.79 -9.26
C ILE A 135 10.45 -2.58 -8.90
N ASP A 136 9.14 -2.75 -8.96
CA ASP A 136 8.14 -1.75 -8.56
C ASP A 136 7.81 -1.96 -7.08
N ILE A 137 8.30 -1.07 -6.23
CA ILE A 137 8.06 -1.11 -4.80
C ILE A 137 6.85 -0.22 -4.51
N VAL A 138 5.78 -0.82 -3.99
CA VAL A 138 4.54 -0.12 -3.65
C VAL A 138 4.37 -0.12 -2.13
N ASP A 139 4.42 1.06 -1.51
CA ASP A 139 4.14 1.27 -0.09
C ASP A 139 2.66 1.60 0.10
N TYR A 140 1.97 0.83 0.92
CA TYR A 140 0.56 1.10 1.24
C TYR A 140 0.23 0.83 2.72
N PRO A 141 -0.76 1.54 3.30
CA PRO A 141 -1.16 1.35 4.69
C PRO A 141 -1.71 -0.08 4.93
N GLY A 142 -1.17 -0.79 5.92
CA GLY A 142 -1.63 -2.15 6.26
C GLY A 142 -3.03 -2.16 6.88
N GLU A 143 -3.48 -1.04 7.42
CA GLU A 143 -4.83 -0.86 7.93
C GLU A 143 -5.89 -1.13 6.87
N TRP A 144 -5.59 -0.92 5.58
CA TRP A 144 -6.53 -1.25 4.48
C TRP A 144 -6.81 -2.74 4.38
N LEU A 145 -5.89 -3.59 4.83
CA LEU A 145 -6.10 -5.04 4.87
C LEU A 145 -7.08 -5.44 5.99
N LEU A 146 -7.28 -4.58 7.00
CA LEU A 146 -8.22 -4.84 8.08
C LEU A 146 -9.68 -4.75 7.61
N ASP A 147 -9.92 -4.06 6.50
CA ASP A 147 -11.24 -3.92 5.90
C ASP A 147 -11.57 -5.04 4.92
N LEU A 148 -10.62 -5.92 4.58
CA LEU A 148 -10.87 -7.06 3.67
C LEU A 148 -12.04 -7.97 4.11
N PRO A 149 -12.25 -8.27 5.42
CA PRO A 149 -13.40 -9.03 5.86
C PRO A 149 -14.75 -8.38 5.52
N LEU A 150 -14.80 -7.05 5.31
CA LEU A 150 -16.02 -6.34 4.92
C LEU A 150 -16.53 -6.78 3.55
N LEU A 151 -15.66 -7.28 2.66
CA LEU A 151 -16.09 -7.83 1.35
C LEU A 151 -16.99 -9.05 1.49
N ALA A 152 -16.93 -9.74 2.62
CA ALA A 152 -17.70 -10.95 2.91
C ALA A 152 -18.92 -10.70 3.81
N GLN A 153 -19.22 -9.44 4.14
CA GLN A 153 -20.30 -9.10 5.07
C GLN A 153 -21.19 -8.01 4.48
N ASP A 154 -22.50 -8.13 4.71
CA ASP A 154 -23.42 -7.02 4.45
C ASP A 154 -23.36 -5.97 5.57
N TYR A 155 -23.92 -4.80 5.29
CA TYR A 155 -23.94 -3.67 6.21
C TYR A 155 -24.64 -4.01 7.54
N GLU A 156 -25.70 -4.82 7.51
CA GLU A 156 -26.45 -5.19 8.69
C GLU A 156 -25.62 -6.05 9.65
N THR A 157 -24.94 -7.07 9.10
CA THR A 157 -24.05 -7.96 9.85
C THR A 157 -22.88 -7.19 10.44
N PHE A 158 -22.24 -6.34 9.63
CA PHE A 158 -21.16 -5.48 10.10
C PHE A 158 -21.61 -4.57 11.26
N SER A 159 -22.77 -3.93 11.12
CA SER A 159 -23.30 -3.00 12.12
C SER A 159 -23.59 -3.70 13.45
N ARG A 160 -24.24 -4.86 13.39
CA ARG A 160 -24.53 -5.69 14.57
C ARG A 160 -23.26 -6.12 15.29
N ASN A 161 -22.29 -6.69 14.57
CA ASN A 161 -21.00 -7.10 15.14
C ASN A 161 -20.25 -5.92 15.79
N THR A 162 -20.30 -4.74 15.16
CA THR A 162 -19.66 -3.52 15.67
C THR A 162 -20.29 -3.07 16.98
N VAL A 163 -21.62 -3.05 17.07
CA VAL A 163 -22.36 -2.69 18.29
C VAL A 163 -22.12 -3.71 19.41
N ASP A 164 -22.14 -5.00 19.09
CA ASP A 164 -21.89 -6.06 20.07
C ASP A 164 -20.47 -5.95 20.65
N LEU A 165 -19.46 -5.75 19.80
CA LEU A 165 -18.08 -5.55 20.23
C LEU A 165 -17.89 -4.28 21.06
N ALA A 166 -18.59 -3.19 20.72
CA ALA A 166 -18.53 -1.94 21.46
C ALA A 166 -19.04 -2.09 22.91
N ARG A 167 -19.93 -3.05 23.18
CA ARG A 167 -20.46 -3.33 24.52
C ARG A 167 -19.54 -4.20 25.38
N THR A 168 -18.36 -4.59 24.89
CA THR A 168 -17.46 -5.50 25.59
C THR A 168 -16.35 -4.78 26.36
N GLY A 169 -16.06 -5.26 27.58
CA GLY A 169 -14.90 -4.83 28.37
C GLY A 169 -14.76 -3.32 28.48
N ILE A 170 -13.54 -2.81 28.25
CA ILE A 170 -13.24 -1.36 28.33
C ILE A 170 -13.94 -0.56 27.22
N ARG A 171 -14.33 -1.20 26.11
CA ARG A 171 -15.00 -0.52 24.98
C ARG A 171 -16.40 -0.05 25.36
N ALA A 172 -17.06 -0.69 26.33
CA ALA A 172 -18.38 -0.29 26.79
C ALA A 172 -18.38 1.15 27.34
N GLU A 173 -17.33 1.50 28.09
CA GLU A 173 -17.16 2.87 28.61
C GLU A 173 -16.77 3.84 27.49
N LEU A 174 -15.85 3.44 26.60
CA LEU A 174 -15.37 4.31 25.52
C LEU A 174 -16.44 4.59 24.44
N SER A 175 -17.39 3.68 24.25
CA SER A 175 -18.45 3.79 23.23
C SER A 175 -19.74 4.45 23.74
N LYS A 176 -19.81 4.78 25.03
CA LYS A 176 -21.03 5.22 25.71
C LYS A 176 -21.71 6.40 25.02
N ASP A 177 -20.95 7.44 24.67
CA ASP A 177 -21.50 8.64 24.05
C ASP A 177 -22.09 8.34 22.66
N TRP A 178 -21.38 7.54 21.86
CA TRP A 178 -21.86 7.12 20.55
C TRP A 178 -23.11 6.22 20.65
N LEU A 179 -23.08 5.19 21.50
CA LEU A 179 -24.23 4.29 21.68
C LEU A 179 -25.45 5.02 22.24
N SER A 180 -25.27 5.93 23.19
CA SER A 180 -26.36 6.75 23.73
C SER A 180 -26.97 7.63 22.64
N PHE A 181 -26.13 8.29 21.84
CA PHE A 181 -26.60 9.13 20.75
C PHE A 181 -27.33 8.32 19.67
N ALA A 182 -26.75 7.19 19.26
CA ALA A 182 -27.36 6.28 18.28
C ALA A 182 -28.71 5.73 18.74
N SER A 183 -28.84 5.38 20.04
CA SER A 183 -30.10 4.85 20.60
C SER A 183 -31.22 5.88 20.69
N GLY A 184 -30.90 7.18 20.64
CA GLY A 184 -31.86 8.26 20.73
C GLY A 184 -32.40 8.75 19.38
N ILE A 185 -31.96 8.15 18.28
CA ILE A 185 -32.34 8.55 16.91
C ILE A 185 -33.56 7.76 16.47
N ASP A 186 -34.54 8.48 15.93
CA ASP A 186 -35.66 7.88 15.21
C ASP A 186 -35.20 7.45 13.81
N MET A 187 -35.21 6.14 13.55
CA MET A 187 -34.77 5.57 12.28
C MET A 187 -35.79 5.73 11.15
N ASP A 188 -37.05 6.05 11.48
CA ASP A 188 -38.13 6.24 10.51
C ASP A 188 -38.29 7.72 10.10
N ALA A 189 -37.55 8.62 10.76
CA ALA A 189 -37.57 10.04 10.45
C ALA A 189 -36.86 10.35 9.11
N PRO A 190 -37.17 11.50 8.46
CA PRO A 190 -36.44 11.95 7.27
C PRO A 190 -34.93 12.06 7.53
N ALA A 191 -34.13 11.65 6.54
CA ALA A 191 -32.68 11.70 6.65
C ALA A 191 -32.18 13.13 6.90
N ASP A 192 -31.45 13.31 8.00
CA ASP A 192 -30.81 14.56 8.38
C ASP A 192 -29.28 14.43 8.32
N GLU A 193 -28.66 15.19 7.43
CA GLU A 193 -27.22 15.18 7.21
C GLU A 193 -26.44 15.59 8.48
N GLY A 194 -26.99 16.54 9.25
CA GLY A 194 -26.37 16.97 10.51
C GLY A 194 -26.29 15.83 11.53
N THR A 195 -27.33 15.01 11.63
CA THR A 195 -27.39 13.84 12.49
C THR A 195 -26.45 12.73 12.02
N ALA A 196 -26.43 12.43 10.72
CA ALA A 196 -25.49 11.46 10.16
C ALA A 196 -24.02 11.85 10.42
N ARG A 197 -23.69 13.13 10.25
CA ARG A 197 -22.35 13.66 10.54
C ARG A 197 -21.97 13.50 12.01
N ARG A 198 -22.86 13.86 12.94
CA ARG A 198 -22.62 13.71 14.38
C ARG A 198 -22.45 12.25 14.80
N LEU A 199 -23.19 11.32 14.18
CA LEU A 199 -23.00 9.89 14.38
C LEU A 199 -21.62 9.42 13.92
N ALA A 200 -21.19 9.84 12.73
CA ALA A 200 -19.87 9.50 12.21
C ALA A 200 -18.74 10.07 13.07
N GLU A 201 -18.85 11.34 13.50
CA GLU A 201 -17.86 12.00 14.36
C GLU A 201 -17.73 11.32 15.73
N SER A 202 -18.86 10.99 16.38
CA SER A 202 -18.86 10.29 17.68
C SER A 202 -18.34 8.85 17.57
N PHE A 203 -18.69 8.12 16.52
CA PHE A 203 -18.14 6.79 16.25
C PHE A 203 -16.63 6.84 16.01
N ALA A 204 -16.14 7.78 15.20
CA ALA A 204 -14.71 7.96 14.95
C ALA A 204 -13.94 8.33 16.22
N ALA A 205 -14.53 9.15 17.11
CA ALA A 205 -13.94 9.47 18.41
C ALA A 205 -13.78 8.21 19.29
N TYR A 206 -14.80 7.34 19.34
CA TYR A 206 -14.72 6.04 20.02
C TYR A 206 -13.60 5.14 19.48
N LEU A 207 -13.49 5.00 18.15
CA LEU A 207 -12.41 4.20 17.54
C LEU A 207 -11.02 4.76 17.86
N LYS A 208 -10.89 6.10 17.87
CA LYS A 208 -9.65 6.77 18.26
C LYS A 208 -9.28 6.52 19.72
N ALA A 209 -10.27 6.53 20.61
CA ALA A 209 -10.08 6.20 22.02
C ALA A 209 -9.63 4.74 22.20
N CYS A 210 -10.16 3.80 21.40
CA CYS A 210 -9.72 2.39 21.43
C CYS A 210 -8.27 2.17 20.99
N LYS A 211 -7.70 3.09 20.22
CA LYS A 211 -6.32 3.02 19.72
C LYS A 211 -5.29 3.57 20.72
N SER A 212 -5.75 4.39 21.67
CA SER A 212 -4.91 5.16 22.60
C SER A 212 -4.58 4.35 23.85
#